data_AF-A0A2E0V1R8-F1
#
_entry.id   AF-A0A2E0V1R8-F1
#
_cell.length_a   1.000
_cell.length_b   1.000
_cell.length_c   1.000
_cell.angle_alpha   90.00
_cell.angle_beta   90.00
_cell.angle_gamma   90.00
#
_symmetry.space_group_name_H-M   'P 1'
#
loop_
_entity.id
_entity.type
_entity.pdbx_description
1 polymer ?
#
loop_
_entity_poly.entity_id
_entity_poly.type
_entity_poly.pdbx_seq_one_letter_code
_entity_poly.pdbx_strand_id
1 'polypeptide(L)'
;MEKRKPLLKREQIIKLQRLLDMMYKPSEIADEIGVNVYTIWRSYLPAGAPHDRDKSGNIWIHGPSFREWALTQAGLRKRKKHELQPDEAWCMKCNKPVKINNGKERPINKHTGLLQGKCALCGAKVNRLTANGSKEGKK
;
A
#
# COMPACT_ATOMS: atom_id res chain seq x y z
N MET A 1 12.49 15.15 22.92
CA MET A 1 12.71 13.72 22.60
C MET A 1 12.12 13.44 21.24
N GLU A 2 12.97 13.23 20.23
CA GLU A 2 12.52 12.91 18.87
C GLU A 2 11.91 11.51 18.87
N LYS A 3 10.61 11.42 18.54
CA LYS A 3 9.86 10.16 18.55
C LYS A 3 10.45 9.25 17.48
N ARG A 4 11.16 8.19 17.89
CA ARG A 4 11.69 7.18 16.96
C ARG A 4 10.52 6.58 16.19
N LYS A 5 10.48 6.81 14.88
CA LYS A 5 9.47 6.19 14.02
C LYS A 5 9.70 4.68 14.00
N PRO A 6 8.66 3.85 14.19
CA PRO A 6 8.81 2.41 14.12
C PRO A 6 9.17 1.98 12.70
N LEU A 7 10.35 1.39 12.54
CA LEU A 7 10.81 0.80 11.29
C LEU A 7 10.28 -0.63 11.20
N LEU A 8 9.18 -0.82 10.47
CA LEU A 8 8.56 -2.13 10.25
C LEU A 8 9.12 -2.78 8.98
N LYS A 9 9.67 -3.99 9.12
CA LYS A 9 10.11 -4.83 8.00
C LYS A 9 8.91 -5.46 7.29
N ARG A 10 9.10 -5.90 6.03
CA ARG A 10 8.06 -6.55 5.21
C ARG A 10 7.41 -7.75 5.92
N GLU A 11 8.20 -8.57 6.61
CA GLU A 11 7.71 -9.71 7.39
C GLU A 11 6.76 -9.28 8.50
N GLN A 12 7.11 -8.22 9.24
CA GLN A 12 6.29 -7.69 10.33
C GLN A 12 4.98 -7.10 9.80
N ILE A 13 4.99 -6.50 8.60
CA ILE A 13 3.78 -6.00 7.93
C ILE A 13 2.83 -7.15 7.56
N ILE A 14 3.36 -8.28 7.10
CA ILE A 14 2.55 -9.47 6.80
C ILE A 14 1.95 -10.03 8.09
N LYS A 15 2.73 -10.12 9.16
CA LYS A 15 2.26 -10.60 10.47
C LYS A 15 1.22 -9.66 11.09
N LEU A 16 1.39 -8.34 10.98
CA LEU A 16 0.40 -7.34 11.41
C LEU A 16 -0.98 -7.56 10.78
N GLN A 17 -1.05 -8.03 9.53
CA GLN A 17 -2.32 -8.32 8.86
C GLN A 17 -3.07 -9.52 9.47
N ARG A 18 -2.38 -10.39 10.22
CA ARG A 18 -2.96 -11.58 10.85
C ARG A 18 -3.53 -11.32 12.24
N LEU A 19 -3.30 -10.13 12.82
CA LEU A 19 -3.89 -9.75 14.10
C LEU A 19 -5.42 -9.83 14.02
N LEU A 20 -5.99 -10.58 14.96
CA LEU A 20 -7.42 -10.78 15.09
C LEU A 20 -8.07 -9.58 15.78
N ASP A 21 -9.40 -9.52 15.67
CA ASP A 21 -10.24 -8.49 16.30
C ASP A 21 -10.43 -8.79 17.79
N MET A 22 -9.38 -8.53 18.59
CA MET A 22 -9.38 -8.75 20.03
C MET A 22 -8.34 -7.88 20.76
N MET A 23 -8.40 -7.89 22.08
CA MET A 23 -7.45 -7.20 22.96
C MET A 23 -6.26 -8.10 23.26
N TYR A 24 -5.07 -7.53 23.10
CA TYR A 24 -3.80 -8.20 23.35
C TYR A 24 -3.01 -7.46 24.43
N LYS A 25 -2.21 -8.21 25.18
CA LYS A 25 -1.14 -7.65 26.00
C LYS A 25 0.05 -7.22 25.12
N PRO A 26 0.90 -6.30 25.60
CA PRO A 26 2.12 -5.93 24.89
C PRO A 26 3.01 -7.14 24.53
N SER A 27 3.13 -8.14 25.40
CA SER A 27 3.90 -9.36 25.11
C SER A 27 3.31 -10.16 23.94
N GLU A 28 2.00 -10.33 23.93
CA GLU A 28 1.30 -11.09 22.89
C GLU A 28 1.41 -10.41 21.53
N ILE A 29 1.23 -9.08 21.46
CA ILE A 29 1.47 -8.32 20.22
C ILE A 29 2.91 -8.53 19.74
N ALA A 30 3.89 -8.52 20.64
CA ALA A 30 5.29 -8.69 20.29
C ALA A 30 5.57 -10.04 19.64
N ASP A 31 5.02 -11.11 20.22
CA ASP A 31 5.17 -12.47 19.72
C ASP A 31 4.48 -12.63 18.36
N GLU A 32 3.25 -12.14 18.23
CA GLU A 32 2.47 -12.19 16.98
C GLU A 32 3.18 -11.49 15.82
N ILE A 33 3.71 -10.28 16.04
CA ILE A 33 4.38 -9.51 14.98
C ILE A 33 5.87 -9.84 14.83
N GLY A 34 6.44 -10.61 15.77
CA GLY A 34 7.86 -10.96 15.81
C GLY A 34 8.78 -9.77 16.09
N VAL A 35 8.47 -8.98 17.13
CA VAL A 35 9.35 -7.94 17.66
C VAL A 35 9.65 -8.19 19.13
N ASN A 36 10.75 -7.62 19.61
CA ASN A 36 11.01 -7.62 21.04
C ASN A 36 9.94 -6.79 21.78
N VAL A 37 9.42 -7.28 22.90
CA VAL A 37 8.43 -6.57 23.74
C VAL A 37 8.92 -5.18 24.15
N TYR A 38 10.22 -4.98 24.34
CA TYR A 38 10.80 -3.67 24.62
C TYR A 38 10.56 -2.66 23.51
N THR A 39 10.43 -3.10 22.26
CA THR A 39 10.08 -2.22 21.13
C THR A 39 8.68 -1.66 21.31
N ILE A 40 7.73 -2.47 21.81
CA ILE A 40 6.37 -1.99 22.08
C ILE A 40 6.39 -0.94 23.18
N TRP A 41 7.07 -1.24 24.30
CA TRP A 41 7.16 -0.34 25.45
C TRP A 41 7.91 0.96 25.17
N ARG A 42 9.06 0.89 24.49
CA ARG A 42 9.97 2.04 24.32
C ARG A 42 9.77 2.81 23.03
N SER A 43 9.18 2.18 22.01
CA SER A 43 9.00 2.79 20.70
C SER A 43 7.51 3.03 20.43
N TYR A 44 6.68 1.98 20.50
CA TYR A 44 5.32 2.08 19.97
C TYR A 44 4.38 2.85 20.90
N LEU A 45 4.38 2.54 22.21
CA LEU A 45 3.55 3.28 23.16
C LEU A 45 3.91 4.78 23.23
N PRO A 46 5.20 5.18 23.32
CA PRO A 46 5.56 6.61 23.28
C PRO A 46 5.28 7.29 21.94
N ALA A 47 5.27 6.52 20.84
CA ALA A 47 4.86 7.01 19.52
C ALA A 47 3.33 7.16 19.38
N GLY A 48 2.55 6.79 20.40
CA GLY A 48 1.09 6.95 20.43
C GLY A 48 0.33 5.74 19.87
N ALA A 49 0.84 4.52 20.05
CA ALA A 49 0.09 3.32 19.73
C ALA A 49 -1.23 3.26 20.53
N PRO A 50 -2.34 2.85 19.88
CA PRO A 50 -3.64 2.77 20.53
C PRO A 50 -3.59 1.69 21.61
N HIS A 51 -3.94 2.09 22.82
CA HIS A 51 -3.97 1.20 23.97
C HIS A 51 -4.97 1.72 25.00
N ASP A 52 -5.55 0.78 25.73
CA ASP A 52 -6.39 1.04 26.89
C ASP A 52 -5.66 0.58 28.16
N ARG A 53 -6.00 1.22 29.28
CA ARG A 53 -5.52 0.81 30.59
C ARG A 53 -6.70 0.33 31.41
N ASP A 54 -6.56 -0.85 32.01
CA ASP A 54 -7.56 -1.34 32.95
C ASP A 54 -7.41 -0.67 34.33
N LYS A 55 -8.33 -0.98 35.24
CA LYS A 55 -8.33 -0.47 36.63
C LYS A 55 -7.10 -0.91 37.43
N SER A 56 -6.44 -1.99 37.01
CA SER A 56 -5.22 -2.53 37.61
C SER A 56 -3.94 -1.96 36.99
N GLY A 57 -4.07 -1.09 35.98
CA GLY A 57 -2.95 -0.49 35.26
C GLY A 57 -2.35 -1.35 34.16
N ASN A 58 -2.94 -2.50 33.82
CA ASN A 58 -2.47 -3.30 32.69
C ASN A 58 -2.81 -2.62 31.38
N ILE A 59 -1.91 -2.76 30.41
CA ILE A 59 -2.07 -2.21 29.07
C ILE A 59 -2.69 -3.27 28.16
N TRP A 60 -3.73 -2.86 27.44
CA TRP A 60 -4.43 -3.67 26.45
C TRP A 60 -4.40 -2.96 25.11
N ILE A 61 -4.07 -3.69 24.05
CA ILE A 61 -3.91 -3.18 22.70
C ILE A 61 -4.91 -3.89 21.80
N HIS A 62 -5.79 -3.11 21.17
CA HIS A 62 -6.74 -3.63 20.21
C HIS A 62 -6.05 -3.96 18.87
N GLY A 63 -6.09 -5.22 18.45
CA GLY A 63 -5.33 -5.73 17.30
C GLY A 63 -5.53 -4.94 15.99
N PRO A 64 -6.77 -4.75 15.51
CA PRO A 64 -7.06 -3.98 14.30
C PRO A 64 -6.63 -2.52 14.38
N SER A 65 -6.90 -1.86 15.50
CA SER A 65 -6.50 -0.47 15.71
C SER A 65 -4.99 -0.32 15.71
N PHE A 66 -4.28 -1.25 16.36
CA PHE A 66 -2.82 -1.29 16.35
C PHE A 66 -2.26 -1.51 14.95
N ARG A 67 -2.85 -2.44 14.17
CA ARG A 67 -2.49 -2.67 12.77
C ARG A 67 -2.62 -1.39 11.94
N GLU A 68 -3.74 -0.68 12.03
CA GLU A 68 -3.98 0.55 11.29
C GLU A 68 -3.01 1.67 11.66
N TRP A 69 -2.77 1.82 12.97
CA TRP A 69 -1.78 2.76 13.49
C TRP A 69 -0.38 2.43 12.96
N ALA A 70 0.05 1.18 13.05
CA ALA A 70 1.37 0.71 12.63
C ALA A 70 1.60 0.94 11.12
N LEU A 71 0.60 0.64 10.28
CA LEU A 71 0.65 0.90 8.83
C LEU A 71 0.71 2.39 8.51
N THR A 72 0.03 3.22 9.29
CA THR A 72 0.06 4.69 9.14
C THR A 72 1.43 5.25 9.52
N GLN A 73 2.02 4.78 10.63
CA GLN A 73 3.37 5.19 11.06
C GLN A 73 4.44 4.78 10.06
N ALA A 74 4.34 3.60 9.46
CA ALA A 74 5.26 3.14 8.43
C ALA A 74 5.12 3.88 7.09
N GLY A 75 4.17 4.80 6.93
CA GLY A 75 3.88 5.45 5.65
C GLY A 75 3.38 4.48 4.58
N LEU A 76 2.90 3.30 5.00
CA LEU A 76 2.45 2.21 4.15
C LEU A 76 0.93 2.17 3.98
N ARG A 77 0.21 3.22 4.41
CA ARG A 77 -1.19 3.42 4.01
C ARG A 77 -1.29 3.12 2.52
N LYS A 78 -2.19 2.18 2.18
CA LYS A 78 -2.44 1.71 0.80
C LYS A 78 -2.29 2.91 -0.11
N ARG A 79 -1.20 2.98 -0.88
CA ARG A 79 -1.03 4.03 -1.89
C ARG A 79 -2.32 3.99 -2.68
N LYS A 80 -3.09 5.08 -2.66
CA LYS A 80 -4.32 5.14 -3.46
C LYS A 80 -3.90 4.72 -4.86
N LYS A 81 -4.43 3.60 -5.35
CA LYS A 81 -4.20 3.19 -6.72
C LYS A 81 -4.73 4.34 -7.55
N HIS A 82 -3.85 5.03 -8.27
CA HIS A 82 -4.31 6.09 -9.16
C HIS A 82 -5.09 5.40 -10.28
N GLU A 83 -6.39 5.67 -10.34
CA GLU A 83 -7.21 5.22 -11.46
C GLU A 83 -6.74 5.95 -12.71
N LEU A 84 -6.24 5.21 -13.70
CA LEU A 84 -5.75 5.77 -14.95
C LEU A 84 -6.97 6.08 -15.84
N GLN A 85 -7.13 7.33 -16.25
CA GLN A 85 -8.15 7.72 -17.24
C GLN A 85 -7.88 7.02 -18.56
N PRO A 86 -8.88 6.68 -19.42
CA PRO A 86 -8.70 5.81 -20.59
C PRO A 86 -7.51 6.17 -21.52
N ASP A 87 -7.14 7.45 -21.61
CA ASP A 87 -6.06 8.01 -22.42
C ASP A 87 -4.68 8.08 -21.71
N GLU A 88 -4.61 7.67 -20.45
CA GLU A 88 -3.39 7.69 -19.64
C GLU A 88 -2.69 6.32 -19.59
N ALA A 89 -1.38 6.30 -19.44
CA ALA A 89 -0.58 5.13 -19.12
C ALA A 89 0.37 5.41 -17.96
N TRP A 90 0.81 4.36 -17.28
CA TRP A 90 1.89 4.48 -16.31
C TRP A 90 3.24 4.53 -17.04
N CYS A 91 3.99 5.63 -16.88
CA CYS A 91 5.34 5.71 -17.43
C CYS A 91 6.36 5.19 -16.42
N MET A 92 7.06 4.12 -16.76
CA MET A 92 8.13 3.56 -15.90
C MET A 92 9.32 4.52 -15.72
N LYS A 93 9.55 5.45 -16.66
CA LYS A 93 10.64 6.44 -16.59
C LYS A 93 10.27 7.65 -15.73
N CYS A 94 9.03 8.14 -15.82
CA CYS A 94 8.56 9.28 -15.01
C CYS A 94 7.95 8.86 -13.67
N ASN A 95 7.69 7.57 -13.48
CA ASN A 95 7.06 6.96 -12.30
C ASN A 95 5.73 7.63 -11.89
N LYS A 96 4.94 8.05 -12.89
CA LYS A 96 3.65 8.73 -12.71
C LYS A 96 2.71 8.43 -13.89
N PRO A 97 1.38 8.60 -13.72
CA PRO A 97 0.44 8.54 -14.84
C PRO A 97 0.73 9.67 -15.83
N VAL A 98 0.70 9.35 -17.12
CA VAL A 98 0.96 10.28 -18.21
C VAL A 98 0.02 10.01 -19.37
N LYS A 99 -0.30 11.04 -20.15
CA LYS A 99 -1.02 10.88 -21.41
C LYS A 99 -0.16 10.18 -22.47
N ILE A 100 -0.82 9.38 -23.31
CA ILE A 100 -0.20 8.65 -24.40
C ILE A 100 -0.27 9.49 -25.69
N ASN A 101 0.87 9.93 -26.19
CA ASN A 101 0.98 10.56 -27.50
C ASN A 101 1.15 9.49 -28.59
N ASN A 102 0.46 9.64 -29.72
CA ASN A 102 0.45 8.69 -30.85
C ASN A 102 0.13 7.25 -30.41
N GLY A 103 -0.89 7.11 -29.55
CA GLY A 103 -1.38 5.82 -29.09
C GLY A 103 -1.96 5.01 -30.24
N LYS A 104 -1.39 3.83 -30.49
CA LYS A 104 -1.94 2.82 -31.39
C LYS A 104 -2.46 1.67 -30.55
N GLU A 105 -3.73 1.35 -30.69
CA GLU A 105 -4.31 0.16 -30.07
C GLU A 105 -4.06 -1.05 -30.96
N ARG A 106 -3.49 -2.10 -30.38
CA ARG A 106 -3.32 -3.40 -31.03
C ARG A 106 -4.13 -4.43 -30.28
N PRO A 107 -5.10 -5.12 -30.91
CA PRO A 107 -5.78 -6.22 -30.25
C PRO A 107 -4.77 -7.33 -29.95
N ILE A 108 -4.70 -7.78 -28.70
CA ILE A 108 -3.96 -9.00 -28.33
C ILE A 108 -4.92 -10.18 -28.43
N ASN A 109 -6.09 -10.07 -27.80
CA ASN A 109 -7.13 -11.09 -27.73
C ASN A 109 -8.51 -10.45 -27.92
N LYS A 110 -9.56 -11.29 -28.05
CA LYS A 110 -10.97 -10.85 -28.17
C LYS A 110 -11.46 -9.92 -27.04
N HIS A 111 -10.81 -9.96 -25.87
CA HIS A 111 -11.17 -9.16 -24.69
C HIS A 111 -10.05 -8.24 -24.22
N THR A 112 -8.97 -8.09 -25.00
CA THR A 112 -7.81 -7.34 -24.53
C THR A 112 -7.11 -6.64 -25.69
N GLY A 113 -7.05 -5.31 -25.60
CA GLY A 113 -6.24 -4.46 -26.44
C GLY A 113 -4.96 -4.02 -25.73
N LEU A 114 -3.95 -3.67 -26.52
CA LEU A 114 -2.72 -3.05 -26.08
C LEU A 114 -2.64 -1.66 -26.69
N LEU A 115 -2.88 -0.64 -25.88
CA LEU A 115 -2.65 0.75 -26.24
C LEU A 115 -1.17 1.08 -26.04
N GLN A 116 -0.44 1.23 -27.15
CA GLN A 116 0.99 1.54 -27.15
C GLN A 116 1.24 2.91 -27.77
N GLY A 117 2.01 3.75 -27.09
CA GLY A 117 2.43 5.04 -27.63
C GLY A 117 3.66 5.60 -26.92
N LYS A 118 3.81 6.93 -26.93
CA LYS A 118 4.91 7.64 -26.27
C LYS A 118 4.40 8.46 -25.09
N CYS A 119 5.16 8.52 -24.01
CA CYS A 119 4.92 9.40 -22.89
C CYS A 119 5.01 10.87 -23.34
N ALA A 120 4.00 11.68 -23.03
CA ALA A 120 4.00 13.10 -23.35
C ALA A 120 5.14 13.90 -22.67
N LEU A 121 5.70 13.40 -21.57
CA LEU A 121 6.71 14.12 -20.78
C LEU A 121 8.15 13.73 -21.09
N CYS A 122 8.42 12.44 -21.34
CA CYS A 122 9.80 11.96 -21.55
C CYS A 122 10.00 11.24 -22.89
N GLY A 123 8.96 11.12 -23.72
CA GLY A 123 9.01 10.43 -25.01
C GLY A 123 9.21 8.92 -24.95
N ALA A 124 9.35 8.34 -23.74
CA ALA A 124 9.54 6.90 -23.57
C ALA A 124 8.32 6.12 -24.05
N LYS A 125 8.54 4.90 -24.55
CA LYS A 125 7.46 3.99 -24.94
C LYS A 125 6.63 3.62 -23.71
N VAL A 126 5.33 3.81 -23.80
CA VAL A 126 4.35 3.46 -22.76
C VAL A 126 3.32 2.50 -23.34
N ASN A 127 2.96 1.50 -22.53
CA ASN A 127 2.02 0.45 -22.89
C ASN A 127 0.92 0.41 -21.83
N ARG A 128 -0.34 0.28 -22.27
CA ARG A 128 -1.49 0.04 -21.42
C ARG A 128 -2.33 -1.11 -21.97
N LEU A 129 -2.76 -2.00 -21.08
CA LEU A 129 -3.78 -2.99 -21.41
C LEU A 129 -5.17 -2.37 -21.29
N THR A 130 -5.99 -2.55 -22.31
CA THR A 130 -7.37 -2.11 -22.40
C THR A 130 -8.28 -3.34 -22.46
N ALA A 131 -9.47 -3.29 -21.86
CA ALA A 131 -10.43 -4.39 -21.90
C ALA A 131 -11.16 -4.51 -23.26
N ASN A 132 -10.94 -3.56 -24.17
CA ASN A 132 -11.57 -3.52 -25.48
C ASN A 132 -10.69 -4.23 -26.51
N GLY A 133 -10.76 -5.56 -26.51
CA GLY A 133 -10.33 -6.33 -27.67
C GLY A 133 -11.25 -6.02 -28.85
N SER A 134 -10.84 -5.08 -29.71
CA SER A 134 -11.43 -4.76 -31.02
C SER A 134 -12.91 -4.30 -31.04
N LYS A 135 -13.10 -2.98 -31.16
CA LYS A 135 -14.20 -2.37 -31.94
C LYS A 135 -13.78 -1.03 -32.57
N GLU A 136 -12.69 -0.95 -33.32
CA GLU A 136 -12.43 0.23 -34.16
C GLU A 136 -11.54 -0.15 -35.36
N GLY A 137 -12.18 -0.26 -36.52
CA GLY A 137 -11.56 -0.71 -37.76
C GLY A 137 -12.59 -1.07 -38.85
N LYS A 138 -13.61 -0.24 -39.03
CA LYS A 138 -14.44 -0.25 -40.25
C LYS A 138 -14.87 1.19 -40.57
N LYS A 139 -14.15 1.82 -41.49
CA LYS A 139 -14.75 2.54 -42.60
C LYS A 139 -13.75 2.63 -43.74
#